data_AF-A0A7J8QMI6-F1
#
_entry.id   AF-A0A7J8QMI6-F1
#
_cell.length_a   1.000
_cell.length_b   1.000
_cell.length_c   1.000
_cell.angle_alpha   90.00
_cell.angle_beta   90.00
_cell.angle_gamma   90.00
#
_symmetry.space_group_name_H-M   'P 1'
#
loop_
_entity.id
_entity.type
_entity.pdbx_description
1 polymer ?
#
loop_
_entity_poly.entity_id
_entity_poly.type
_entity_poly.pdbx_seq_one_letter_code
_entity_poly.pdbx_strand_id
1 'polypeptide(L)'
;MARYLHILQVKLNVSLLEDISDDLDFCMKLAKEESVIIVPAGKIRKFQVSLTKLPQNYTGMAFGMKNWLRITFACEISALEDGLRRIKAFHQRHVRKQ
;
A
#
# COMPACT_ATOMS: atom_id res chain seq x y z
N MET A 1 -8.22 -6.68 -25.25
CA MET A 1 -6.98 -7.16 -24.60
C MET A 1 -6.82 -6.44 -23.25
N ALA A 2 -7.57 -6.86 -22.23
CA ALA A 2 -7.42 -6.42 -20.84
C ALA A 2 -8.04 -7.50 -19.93
N ARG A 3 -7.43 -8.68 -19.89
CA ARG A 3 -7.74 -9.72 -18.91
C ARG A 3 -6.49 -9.81 -18.03
N TYR A 4 -6.64 -9.92 -16.71
CA TYR A 4 -5.57 -10.00 -15.69
C TYR A 4 -5.16 -8.73 -14.94
N LEU A 5 -5.94 -7.65 -14.90
CA LEU A 5 -5.76 -6.66 -13.82
C LEU A 5 -6.48 -7.13 -12.56
N HIS A 6 -5.95 -8.18 -11.92
CA HIS A 6 -6.40 -8.57 -10.59
C HIS A 6 -5.75 -7.63 -9.56
N ILE A 7 -6.59 -6.94 -8.80
CA ILE A 7 -6.15 -6.07 -7.71
C ILE A 7 -6.29 -6.87 -6.42
N LEU A 8 -5.20 -7.02 -5.67
CA LEU A 8 -5.23 -7.59 -4.33
C LEU A 8 -5.23 -6.46 -3.31
N GLN A 9 -6.10 -6.58 -2.30
CA GLN A 9 -6.09 -5.72 -1.13
C GLN A 9 -5.67 -6.53 0.09
N VAL A 10 -4.64 -6.06 0.79
CA VAL A 10 -4.07 -6.73 1.95
C VAL A 10 -4.17 -5.82 3.16
N LYS A 11 -4.66 -6.33 4.28
CA LYS A 11 -4.72 -5.58 5.54
C LYS A 11 -3.39 -5.71 6.28
N LEU A 12 -2.77 -4.58 6.57
CA LEU A 12 -1.54 -4.46 7.34
C LEU A 12 -1.85 -4.45 8.84
N ASN A 13 -1.16 -5.29 9.60
CA ASN A 13 -1.25 -5.28 11.06
C ASN A 13 -0.09 -4.50 11.68
N VAL A 14 -0.22 -3.18 11.72
CA VAL A 14 0.83 -2.27 12.22
C VAL A 14 1.24 -2.51 13.67
N SER A 15 0.37 -3.11 14.50
CA SER A 15 0.72 -3.39 15.90
C SER A 15 1.82 -4.45 16.04
N LEU A 16 2.04 -5.27 15.01
CA LEU A 16 3.13 -6.25 14.97
C LEU A 16 4.47 -5.64 14.56
N LEU A 17 4.48 -4.39 14.10
CA LEU A 17 5.66 -3.73 13.56
C LEU A 17 6.20 -2.71 14.57
N GLU A 18 7.51 -2.63 14.70
CA GLU A 18 8.18 -1.86 15.75
C GLU A 18 8.27 -0.38 15.39
N ASP A 19 8.78 -0.09 14.21
CA ASP A 19 9.13 1.24 13.74
C ASP A 19 8.23 1.70 12.59
N ILE A 20 7.11 1.03 12.33
CA ILE A 20 6.17 1.37 11.25
C ILE A 20 4.83 1.83 11.84
N SER A 21 4.46 3.09 11.58
CA SER A 21 3.26 3.68 12.20
C SER A 21 1.95 3.46 11.45
N ASP A 22 1.99 3.42 10.12
CA ASP A 22 0.82 3.29 9.25
C ASP A 22 1.17 2.68 7.88
N ASP A 23 0.18 2.53 6.99
CA ASP A 23 0.35 2.04 5.63
C ASP A 23 1.25 2.92 4.76
N LEU A 24 1.27 4.24 4.97
CA LEU A 24 2.13 5.14 4.22
C LEU A 24 3.60 4.96 4.62
N ASP A 25 3.89 4.92 5.91
CA ASP A 25 5.24 4.69 6.43
C ASP A 25 5.78 3.32 5.98
N PHE A 26 4.94 2.27 6.04
CA PHE A 26 5.27 0.95 5.48
C PHE A 26 5.68 1.05 4.00
N CYS A 27 4.86 1.70 3.17
CA CYS A 27 5.14 1.83 1.74
C CYS A 27 6.41 2.63 1.46
N MET A 28 6.64 3.71 2.19
CA MET A 28 7.82 4.57 2.01
C MET A 28 9.11 3.84 2.38
N LYS A 29 9.13 3.13 3.51
CA LYS A 29 10.30 2.35 3.93
C LYS A 29 10.55 1.17 2.99
N LEU A 30 9.51 0.45 2.60
CA LEU A 30 9.62 -0.64 1.62
C LEU A 30 10.21 -0.15 0.28
N ALA A 31 9.75 1.00 -0.22
CA ALA A 31 10.30 1.58 -1.45
C ALA A 31 11.78 1.97 -1.29
N LYS A 32 12.16 2.48 -0.10
CA LYS A 32 13.54 2.90 0.17
C LYS A 32 14.50 1.72 0.35
N GLU A 33 14.12 0.71 1.12
CA GLU A 33 14.98 -0.42 1.47
C GLU A 33 14.97 -1.53 0.42
N GLU A 34 13.79 -1.80 -0.13
CA GLU A 34 13.56 -2.92 -1.03
C GLU A 34 13.21 -2.44 -2.43
N SER A 35 13.26 -1.16 -2.79
CA SER A 35 12.93 -0.70 -4.16
C SER A 35 11.60 -1.28 -4.71
N VAL A 36 10.65 -1.63 -3.82
CA VAL A 36 9.35 -2.19 -4.17
C VAL A 36 8.31 -1.12 -3.88
N ILE A 37 7.51 -0.77 -4.89
CA ILE A 37 6.45 0.22 -4.76
C ILE A 37 5.12 -0.52 -4.60
N ILE A 38 4.45 -0.27 -3.47
CA ILE A 38 3.07 -0.68 -3.21
C ILE A 38 2.24 0.57 -2.99
N VAL A 39 0.97 0.55 -3.41
CA VAL A 39 0.08 1.69 -3.23
C VAL A 39 -0.67 1.53 -1.90
N PRO A 40 -0.57 2.48 -0.96
CA PRO A 40 -1.44 2.48 0.20
C PRO A 40 -2.90 2.63 -0.27
N ALA A 41 -3.78 1.77 0.23
CA ALA A 41 -5.21 1.81 -0.05
C ALA A 41 -5.97 2.74 0.92
N GLY A 42 -5.32 3.17 2.00
CA GLY A 42 -5.83 4.13 2.95
C GLY A 42 -5.59 5.58 2.53
N LYS A 43 -6.66 6.37 2.53
CA LYS A 43 -6.71 7.82 2.28
C LYS A 43 -5.84 8.29 1.12
N ILE A 44 -6.45 8.35 -0.08
CA ILE A 44 -6.06 9.37 -1.06
C ILE A 44 -6.45 10.73 -0.45
N ARG A 45 -5.55 11.36 0.33
CA ARG A 45 -5.57 12.81 0.37
C ARG A 45 -5.28 13.22 -1.06
N LYS A 46 -6.28 13.79 -1.74
CA LYS A 46 -6.06 14.37 -3.06
C LYS A 46 -4.78 15.21 -2.99
N PHE A 47 -3.86 14.95 -3.91
CA PHE A 47 -3.10 16.04 -4.50
C PHE A 47 -4.15 16.99 -5.08
N GLN A 48 -4.60 17.94 -4.26
CA GLN A 48 -5.42 19.03 -4.72
C GLN A 48 -4.47 20.05 -5.33
N VAL A 49 -3.96 19.75 -6.53
CA VAL A 49 -3.75 20.85 -7.47
C VAL A 49 -5.15 21.33 -7.82
N SER A 50 -5.48 22.48 -7.23
CA SER A 50 -6.52 23.43 -7.64
C SER A 50 -7.73 22.85 -8.38
N LEU A 51 -8.58 22.09 -7.69
CA LEU A 51 -10.01 22.04 -8.02
C LEU A 51 -10.79 22.42 -6.75
N THR A 52 -10.89 23.73 -6.58
CA THR A 52 -11.70 24.40 -5.58
C THR A 52 -13.19 24.05 -5.79
N LYS A 53 -13.89 23.78 -4.67
CA LYS A 53 -15.36 23.82 -4.50
C LYS A 53 -16.18 22.65 -5.07
N LEU A 54 -16.12 21.48 -4.41
CA LEU A 54 -17.27 20.58 -4.38
C LEU A 54 -17.73 20.37 -2.93
N PRO A 55 -19.06 20.37 -2.65
CA PRO A 55 -19.61 20.10 -1.32
C PRO A 55 -19.16 18.72 -0.81
N GLN A 56 -18.80 18.64 0.48
CA GLN A 56 -18.26 17.41 1.09
C GLN A 56 -19.25 16.22 1.16
N ASN A 57 -20.43 16.35 0.57
CA ASN A 57 -21.54 15.41 0.68
C ASN A 57 -21.98 14.78 -0.65
N TYR A 58 -21.26 14.99 -1.76
CA TYR A 58 -21.48 14.23 -3.01
C TYR A 58 -20.49 13.06 -3.15
N THR A 59 -20.89 11.95 -2.51
CA THR A 59 -20.94 10.56 -3.00
C THR A 59 -19.83 9.98 -3.89
N GLY A 60 -19.10 9.02 -3.33
CA GLY A 60 -18.28 8.04 -4.06
C GLY A 60 -17.28 7.25 -3.20
N MET A 61 -17.74 6.66 -2.09
CA MET A 61 -17.17 5.46 -1.41
C MET A 61 -15.63 5.28 -1.41
N ALA A 62 -14.91 5.93 -0.49
CA ALA A 62 -13.53 5.55 -0.10
C ALA A 62 -13.07 6.12 1.26
N PHE A 63 -13.98 6.51 2.16
CA PHE A 63 -13.61 6.98 3.51
C PHE A 63 -13.63 5.79 4.48
N GLY A 64 -12.50 5.12 4.75
CA GLY A 64 -12.44 4.20 5.90
C GLY A 64 -11.30 3.16 5.98
N MET A 65 -10.55 2.89 4.92
CA MET A 65 -9.61 1.75 4.91
C MET A 65 -8.23 2.11 5.47
N LYS A 66 -8.08 2.22 6.79
CA LYS A 66 -6.76 2.42 7.43
C LYS A 66 -5.93 1.13 7.39
N ASN A 67 -4.63 1.26 7.13
CA ASN A 67 -3.68 0.15 7.14
C ASN A 67 -4.03 -0.93 6.10
N TRP A 68 -4.41 -0.49 4.90
CA TRP A 68 -4.65 -1.40 3.77
C TRP A 68 -3.67 -1.08 2.66
N LEU A 69 -3.19 -2.13 2.00
CA LEU A 69 -2.27 -2.06 0.88
C LEU A 69 -2.98 -2.56 -0.37
N ARG A 70 -2.87 -1.79 -1.46
CA ARG A 70 -3.33 -2.19 -2.79
C ARG A 70 -2.13 -2.64 -3.62
N ILE A 71 -2.14 -3.92 -3.97
CA ILE A 71 -1.10 -4.52 -4.81
C ILE A 71 -1.73 -4.82 -6.17
N THR A 72 -1.11 -4.27 -7.20
CA THR A 72 -1.50 -4.50 -8.60
C THR A 72 -0.31 -5.10 -9.31
N PHE A 73 -0.53 -6.19 -10.04
CA PHE A 73 0.52 -6.86 -10.79
C PHE A 73 0.42 -6.48 -12.28
N ALA A 74 1.52 -5.97 -12.82
CA ALA A 74 1.69 -5.69 -14.24
C ALA A 74 3.14 -5.99 -14.64
N CYS A 75 3.67 -7.10 -14.15
CA CYS A 75 5.04 -7.55 -14.35
C CYS A 75 5.08 -9.08 -14.54
N GLU A 76 6.23 -9.60 -14.94
CA GLU A 76 6.44 -11.03 -15.08
C GLU A 76 6.35 -11.77 -13.74
N ILE A 77 6.00 -13.07 -13.79
CA ILE A 77 5.81 -13.92 -12.60
C ILE A 77 7.09 -13.98 -11.76
N SER A 78 8.26 -14.08 -12.40
CA SER A 78 9.56 -14.06 -11.72
C SER A 78 9.78 -12.79 -10.91
N ALA A 79 9.56 -11.62 -11.52
CA ALA A 79 9.66 -10.32 -10.85
C ALA A 79 8.64 -10.18 -9.71
N LEU A 80 7.44 -10.72 -9.88
CA LEU A 80 6.44 -10.79 -8.83
C LEU A 80 6.91 -11.65 -7.65
N GLU A 81 7.41 -12.86 -7.89
CA GLU A 81 7.92 -13.74 -6.84
C GLU A 81 9.05 -13.08 -6.04
N ASP A 82 9.99 -12.43 -6.73
CA ASP A 82 11.09 -11.71 -6.09
C ASP A 82 10.58 -10.50 -5.29
N GLY A 83 9.62 -9.75 -5.82
CA GLY A 83 8.94 -8.68 -5.09
C GLY A 83 8.29 -9.17 -3.80
N LEU A 84 7.56 -10.29 -3.84
CA LEU A 84 6.92 -10.89 -2.66
C LEU A 84 7.95 -11.39 -1.63
N ARG A 85 9.06 -11.99 -2.09
CA ARG A 85 10.17 -12.40 -1.20
C ARG A 85 10.75 -11.20 -0.46
N ARG A 86 10.97 -10.08 -1.14
CA ARG A 86 11.49 -8.83 -0.55
C ARG A 86 10.52 -8.21 0.43
N ILE A 87 9.22 -8.16 0.11
CA ILE A 87 8.17 -7.71 1.03
C ILE A 87 8.17 -8.57 2.31
N LYS A 88 8.29 -9.89 2.18
CA LYS A 88 8.35 -10.80 3.33
C LYS A 88 9.59 -10.56 4.19
N ALA A 89 10.76 -10.43 3.56
CA ALA A 89 12.01 -10.15 4.27
C ALA A 89 11.96 -8.81 5.00
N PHE A 90 11.47 -7.76 4.34
CA PHE A 90 11.21 -6.46 4.93
C PHE A 90 10.29 -6.57 6.15
N HIS A 91 9.10 -7.16 5.99
CA HIS A 91 8.17 -7.34 7.10
C HIS A 91 8.84 -8.04 8.29
N GLN A 92 9.58 -9.13 8.06
CA GLN A 92 10.27 -9.87 9.13
C GLN A 92 11.31 -9.05 9.88
N ARG A 93 12.03 -8.14 9.21
CA ARG A 93 13.02 -7.26 9.86
C ARG A 93 12.37 -6.21 10.75
N HIS A 94 11.15 -5.77 10.41
CA HIS A 94 10.41 -4.73 11.13
C HIS A 94 9.40 -5.28 12.16
N VAL A 95 9.25 -6.61 12.26
CA VAL A 95 8.42 -7.22 13.31
C VAL A 95 9.02 -6.93 14.68
N ARG A 96 8.17 -6.54 15.63
CA ARG A 96 8.54 -6.35 17.04
C ARG A 96 9.16 -7.63 17.60
N LYS A 97 10.37 -7.53 18.13
CA LYS A 97 11.00 -8.62 18.89
C LYS A 97 10.36 -8.66 20.28
N GLN A 98 9.86 -9.83 20.66
CA GLN A 98 9.41 -10.09 22.04
C GLN A 98 10.59 -10.20 22.99
#